data_AF-A0A2J4QDJ6-F1
#
_entry.id   AF-A0A2J4QDJ6-F1
#
_cell.length_a   1.000
_cell.length_b   1.000
_cell.length_c   1.000
_cell.angle_alpha   90.00
_cell.angle_beta   90.00
_cell.angle_gamma   90.00
#
_symmetry.space_group_name_H-M   'P 1'
#
loop_
_entity.id
_entity.type
_entity.pdbx_description
1 polymer ?
#
loop_
_entity_poly.entity_id
_entity_poly.type
_entity_poly.pdbx_seq_one_letter_code
_entity_poly.pdbx_strand_id
1 'polypeptide(L)'
;MAATKPAFNPPGKKGDIIFSVLVKLAALIVLLMLGGIIVSLIISSWPSIEKFGFAFLWTKEWDAPNQIFGALVPIYGTLVTSFIALLIAVPVSFGIALFLTELSPAWLKRPLGIAIELLAAIPSIVYGMWGLFIFAPLFATYFQEPVGNVLSTIPFVGALFAGPAFG
;
A
#
# COMPACT_ATOMS: atom_id res chain seq x y z
N MET A 1 7.00 28.63 52.00
CA MET A 1 6.00 29.24 51.10
C MET A 1 5.96 28.42 49.82
N ALA A 2 4.94 27.59 49.62
CA ALA A 2 4.76 26.83 48.40
C ALA A 2 3.84 27.60 47.45
N ALA A 3 4.38 28.05 46.31
CA ALA A 3 3.61 28.68 45.25
C ALA A 3 2.72 27.64 44.57
N THR A 4 1.41 27.74 44.75
CA THR A 4 0.41 26.99 44.00
C THR A 4 0.49 27.38 42.52
N LYS A 5 0.93 26.45 41.66
CA LYS A 5 0.85 26.59 40.19
C LYS A 5 -0.61 26.86 39.80
N PRO A 6 -0.89 27.81 38.89
CA PRO A 6 -2.26 28.09 38.49
C PRO A 6 -2.87 26.86 37.81
N ALA A 7 -4.08 26.51 38.23
CA ALA A 7 -4.89 25.49 37.58
C ALA A 7 -5.16 25.90 36.13
N PHE A 8 -5.00 24.96 35.21
CA PHE A 8 -5.35 25.15 33.80
C PHE A 8 -6.80 25.62 33.71
N ASN A 9 -7.05 26.84 33.20
CA ASN A 9 -8.41 27.30 33.00
C ASN A 9 -9.07 26.42 31.93
N PRO A 10 -10.22 25.78 32.21
CA PRO A 10 -10.88 24.95 31.22
C PRO A 10 -11.28 25.82 30.02
N PRO A 11 -11.17 25.31 28.78
CA PRO A 11 -11.56 26.05 27.60
C PRO A 11 -13.00 26.52 27.75
N GLY A 12 -13.24 27.80 27.43
CA GLY A 12 -14.58 28.38 27.54
C GLY A 12 -15.57 27.63 26.64
N LYS A 13 -16.82 27.45 27.10
CA LYS A 13 -17.88 26.71 26.37
C LYS A 13 -17.99 27.07 24.89
N LYS A 14 -17.77 28.34 24.52
CA LYS A 14 -17.80 28.80 23.12
C LYS A 14 -16.65 28.22 22.29
N GLY A 15 -15.44 28.15 22.85
CA GLY A 15 -14.26 27.59 22.19
C GLY A 15 -14.42 26.09 21.94
N ASP A 16 -14.97 25.37 22.92
CA ASP A 16 -15.25 23.93 22.81
C ASP A 16 -16.32 23.64 21.73
N ILE A 17 -17.38 24.46 21.66
CA ILE A 17 -18.41 24.35 20.61
C ILE A 17 -17.81 24.61 19.21
N ILE A 18 -17.03 25.68 19.05
CA ILE A 18 -16.39 26.02 17.77
C ILE A 18 -15.46 24.88 17.34
N PHE A 19 -14.61 24.40 18.24
CA PHE A 19 -13.71 23.30 17.98
C PHE A 19 -14.46 22.03 17.57
N SER A 20 -15.49 21.64 18.32
CA SER A 20 -16.31 20.46 18.02
C SER A 20 -16.98 20.55 16.65
N VAL A 21 -17.51 21.72 16.27
CA VAL A 21 -18.13 21.95 14.96
C VAL A 21 -17.09 21.86 13.84
N LEU A 22 -15.92 22.48 14.00
CA LEU A 22 -14.85 22.42 13.02
C LEU A 22 -14.37 20.99 12.78
N VAL A 23 -14.16 20.21 13.84
CA VAL A 23 -13.74 18.81 13.72
C VAL A 23 -14.83 17.97 13.03
N LYS A 24 -16.11 18.18 13.37
CA LYS A 24 -17.23 17.48 12.72
C LYS A 24 -17.35 17.85 11.24
N LEU A 25 -17.19 19.12 10.88
CA LEU A 25 -17.20 19.57 9.49
C LEU A 25 -16.02 18.99 8.72
N ALA A 26 -14.82 18.98 9.30
CA ALA A 26 -13.65 18.36 8.68
C ALA A 26 -13.88 16.86 8.43
N ALA A 27 -14.40 16.13 9.42
CA ALA A 27 -14.74 14.71 9.26
C ALA A 27 -15.82 14.49 8.17
N LEU A 28 -16.84 15.35 8.13
CA LEU A 28 -17.89 15.30 7.10
C LEU A 28 -17.33 15.59 5.71
N ILE A 29 -16.46 16.59 5.55
CA ILE A 29 -15.80 16.91 4.28
C ILE A 29 -14.97 15.72 3.82
N VAL A 30 -14.15 15.13 4.69
CA VAL A 30 -13.34 13.94 4.35
C VAL A 30 -14.24 12.79 3.89
N LEU A 31 -15.34 12.54 4.61
CA LEU A 31 -16.30 11.50 4.24
C LEU A 31 -16.95 11.78 2.88
N LEU A 32 -17.37 13.01 2.62
CA LEU A 32 -17.93 13.42 1.33
C LEU A 32 -16.90 13.33 0.20
N MET A 33 -15.64 13.67 0.46
CA MET A 33 -14.56 13.52 -0.52
C MET A 33 -14.32 12.04 -0.85
N LEU A 34 -14.29 11.15 0.15
CA LEU A 34 -14.18 9.71 -0.07
C LEU A 34 -15.36 9.18 -0.90
N GLY A 35 -16.59 9.59 -0.57
CA GLY A 35 -17.77 9.27 -1.36
C GLY A 35 -17.68 9.79 -2.81
N GLY A 36 -17.22 11.03 -2.99
CA GLY A 36 -17.00 11.64 -4.29
C GLY A 36 -15.95 10.91 -5.12
N ILE A 37 -14.86 10.43 -4.50
CA ILE A 37 -13.86 9.59 -5.17
C ILE A 37 -14.49 8.28 -5.65
N ILE A 38 -15.30 7.61 -4.82
CA ILE A 38 -15.99 6.37 -5.22
C ILE A 38 -16.92 6.62 -6.41
N VAL A 39 -17.74 7.68 -6.34
CA VAL A 39 -18.65 8.04 -7.45
C VAL A 39 -17.87 8.36 -8.72
N SER A 40 -16.78 9.11 -8.60
CA SER A 40 -15.88 9.44 -9.72
C SER A 40 -15.32 8.17 -10.37
N LEU A 41 -14.81 7.22 -9.57
CA LEU A 41 -14.29 5.95 -10.08
C LEU A 41 -15.37 5.13 -10.81
N ILE A 42 -16.61 5.09 -10.29
CA ILE A 42 -17.72 4.40 -10.95
C ILE A 42 -18.00 5.02 -12.32
N ILE A 43 -18.15 6.36 -12.38
CA ILE A 43 -18.44 7.08 -13.62
C ILE A 43 -17.30 6.90 -14.62
N SER A 44 -16.05 7.05 -14.19
CA SER A 44 -14.87 6.91 -15.06
C SER A 44 -14.65 5.48 -15.56
N SER A 45 -15.06 4.46 -14.80
CA SER A 45 -14.87 3.04 -15.17
C SER A 45 -16.07 2.48 -15.94
N TRP A 46 -17.21 3.15 -15.93
CA TRP A 46 -18.45 2.68 -16.57
C TRP A 46 -18.31 2.38 -18.08
N PRO A 47 -17.62 3.21 -18.90
CA PRO A 47 -17.45 2.93 -20.32
C PRO A 47 -16.73 1.61 -20.62
N SER A 48 -15.88 1.13 -19.71
CA SER A 48 -15.23 -0.17 -19.84
C SER A 48 -16.24 -1.32 -19.74
N ILE A 49 -17.21 -1.22 -18.83
CA ILE A 49 -18.28 -2.21 -18.69
C ILE A 49 -19.25 -2.15 -19.87
N GLU A 50 -19.54 -0.95 -20.38
CA GLU A 50 -20.38 -0.82 -21.59
C GLU A 50 -19.73 -1.48 -22.82
N LYS A 51 -18.41 -1.34 -22.98
CA LYS A 51 -17.67 -1.88 -24.14
C LYS A 51 -17.41 -3.39 -24.04
N PHE A 52 -17.06 -3.89 -22.86
CA PHE A 52 -16.60 -5.28 -22.66
C PHE A 52 -17.59 -6.16 -21.89
N GLY A 53 -18.70 -5.59 -21.42
CA GLY A 53 -19.66 -6.26 -20.56
C GLY A 53 -19.09 -6.62 -19.19
N PHE A 54 -19.89 -7.34 -18.39
CA PHE A 54 -19.43 -7.86 -17.10
C PHE A 54 -18.35 -8.94 -17.22
N ALA A 55 -18.23 -9.59 -18.39
CA ALA A 55 -17.19 -10.57 -18.66
C ALA A 55 -15.78 -9.98 -18.50
N PHE A 56 -15.61 -8.68 -18.74
CA PHE A 56 -14.39 -7.90 -18.50
C PHE A 56 -13.68 -8.25 -17.18
N LEU A 57 -14.44 -8.46 -16.10
CA LEU A 57 -13.93 -8.73 -14.77
C LEU A 57 -13.25 -10.12 -14.66
N TRP A 58 -13.61 -11.06 -15.52
CA TRP A 58 -13.07 -12.43 -15.58
C TRP A 58 -12.22 -12.71 -16.82
N THR A 59 -12.13 -11.77 -17.77
CA THR A 59 -11.29 -11.89 -18.96
C THR A 59 -9.82 -11.62 -18.62
N LYS A 60 -8.92 -12.51 -19.08
CA LYS A 60 -7.46 -12.39 -18.91
C LYS A 60 -6.77 -11.73 -20.09
N GLU A 61 -7.42 -11.68 -21.25
CA GLU A 61 -6.84 -11.20 -22.50
C GLU A 61 -6.51 -9.71 -22.42
N TRP A 62 -5.32 -9.36 -22.89
CA TRP A 62 -4.86 -7.99 -23.02
C TRP A 62 -4.22 -7.82 -24.40
N ASP A 63 -4.98 -7.25 -25.33
CA ASP A 63 -4.57 -7.00 -26.72
C ASP A 63 -4.87 -5.53 -27.06
N ALA A 64 -3.87 -4.69 -26.79
CA ALA A 64 -3.95 -3.25 -27.01
C ALA A 64 -4.13 -2.85 -28.49
N PRO A 65 -3.44 -3.48 -29.47
CA PRO A 65 -3.69 -3.24 -30.88
C PRO A 65 -5.14 -3.48 -31.30
N ASN A 66 -5.75 -4.58 -30.85
CA ASN A 66 -7.14 -4.91 -31.18
C ASN A 66 -8.18 -4.33 -30.22
N GLN A 67 -7.76 -3.49 -29.26
CA GLN A 67 -8.62 -2.84 -28.27
C GLN A 67 -9.42 -3.84 -27.40
N ILE A 68 -8.85 -5.01 -27.13
CA ILE A 68 -9.42 -6.03 -26.24
C ILE A 68 -8.70 -5.94 -24.90
N PHE A 69 -9.44 -5.68 -23.84
CA PHE A 69 -8.90 -5.53 -22.49
C PHE A 69 -9.68 -6.38 -21.50
N GLY A 70 -8.97 -7.00 -20.57
CA GLY A 70 -9.53 -7.76 -19.45
C GLY A 70 -8.96 -7.27 -18.12
N ALA A 71 -9.78 -7.24 -17.09
CA ALA A 71 -9.39 -6.77 -15.76
C ALA A 71 -8.88 -7.88 -14.83
N LEU A 72 -9.03 -9.17 -15.20
CA LEU A 72 -8.73 -10.24 -14.26
C LEU A 72 -7.26 -10.26 -13.84
N VAL A 73 -6.33 -10.04 -14.78
CA VAL A 73 -4.89 -10.03 -14.51
C VAL A 73 -4.49 -8.90 -13.54
N PRO A 74 -4.84 -7.61 -13.78
CA PRO A 74 -4.49 -6.54 -12.84
C PRO A 74 -5.23 -6.66 -11.50
N ILE A 75 -6.48 -7.14 -11.46
CA ILE A 75 -7.19 -7.40 -10.20
C ILE A 75 -6.46 -8.48 -9.39
N TYR A 76 -6.20 -9.64 -10.00
CA TYR A 76 -5.50 -10.74 -9.35
C TYR A 76 -4.10 -10.35 -8.88
N GLY A 77 -3.34 -9.68 -9.76
CA GLY A 77 -2.01 -9.17 -9.44
C GLY A 77 -2.04 -8.24 -8.23
N THR A 78 -2.99 -7.29 -8.19
CA THR A 78 -3.14 -6.36 -7.06
C THR A 78 -3.48 -7.09 -5.76
N LEU A 79 -4.42 -8.04 -5.78
CA LEU A 79 -4.83 -8.78 -4.60
C LEU A 79 -3.70 -9.66 -4.05
N VAL A 80 -3.03 -10.43 -4.90
CA VAL A 80 -1.95 -11.33 -4.49
C VAL A 80 -0.74 -10.55 -4.00
N THR A 81 -0.32 -9.50 -4.72
CA THR A 81 0.81 -8.67 -4.31
C THR A 81 0.53 -7.93 -3.01
N SER A 82 -0.67 -7.35 -2.83
CA SER A 82 -1.05 -6.70 -1.57
C SER A 82 -1.10 -7.69 -0.41
N PHE A 83 -1.62 -8.89 -0.64
CA PHE A 83 -1.67 -9.93 0.39
C PHE A 83 -0.27 -10.37 0.83
N ILE A 84 0.63 -10.67 -0.11
CA ILE A 84 2.02 -11.03 0.20
C ILE A 84 2.73 -9.87 0.91
N ALA A 85 2.54 -8.64 0.44
CA ALA A 85 3.11 -7.45 1.06
C ALA A 85 2.66 -7.30 2.51
N LEU A 86 1.35 -7.45 2.80
CA LEU A 86 0.82 -7.39 4.17
C LEU A 86 1.33 -8.53 5.05
N LEU A 87 1.40 -9.75 4.50
CA LEU A 87 1.87 -10.93 5.21
C LEU A 87 3.31 -10.75 5.71
N ILE A 88 4.16 -10.03 4.96
CA ILE A 88 5.54 -9.75 5.34
C ILE A 88 5.64 -8.46 6.17
N ALA A 89 5.00 -7.38 5.73
CA ALA A 89 5.16 -6.06 6.34
C ALA A 89 4.56 -5.98 7.74
N VAL A 90 3.43 -6.67 8.00
CA VAL A 90 2.76 -6.60 9.31
C VAL A 90 3.64 -7.20 10.42
N PRO A 91 4.12 -8.46 10.34
CA PRO A 91 4.99 -9.02 11.36
C PRO A 91 6.29 -8.21 11.57
N VAL A 92 6.89 -7.75 10.48
CA VAL A 92 8.13 -6.94 10.53
C VAL A 92 7.88 -5.60 11.23
N SER A 93 6.78 -4.93 10.92
CA SER A 93 6.38 -3.67 11.56
C SER A 93 6.19 -3.84 13.07
N PHE A 94 5.48 -4.90 13.49
CA PHE A 94 5.34 -5.23 14.92
C PHE A 94 6.67 -5.52 15.59
N GLY A 95 7.58 -6.26 14.92
CA GLY A 95 8.91 -6.54 15.43
C GLY A 95 9.74 -5.27 15.65
N ILE A 96 9.73 -4.35 14.68
CA ILE A 96 10.43 -3.06 14.78
C ILE A 96 9.82 -2.20 15.88
N ALA A 97 8.49 -2.13 15.96
CA ALA A 97 7.79 -1.36 16.98
C ALA A 97 8.13 -1.85 18.40
N LEU A 98 8.00 -3.16 18.65
CA LEU A 98 8.36 -3.76 19.95
C LEU A 98 9.84 -3.58 20.28
N PHE A 99 10.73 -3.74 19.29
CA PHE A 99 12.15 -3.50 19.50
C PHE A 99 12.40 -2.06 19.94
N LEU A 100 11.83 -1.07 19.25
CA LEU A 100 12.02 0.35 19.58
C LEU A 100 11.44 0.75 20.94
N THR A 101 10.28 0.20 21.30
CA THR A 101 9.63 0.54 22.56
C THR A 101 10.29 -0.15 23.74
N GLU A 102 10.46 -1.47 23.68
CA GLU A 102 10.81 -2.30 24.84
C GLU A 102 12.28 -2.71 24.91
N LEU A 103 12.92 -2.99 23.77
CA LEU A 103 14.24 -3.66 23.75
C LEU A 103 15.41 -2.75 23.36
N SER A 104 15.13 -1.62 22.70
CA SER A 104 16.16 -0.81 22.04
C SER A 104 16.98 0.00 23.06
N PRO A 105 18.31 -0.03 22.98
CA PRO A 105 19.17 0.77 23.85
C PRO A 105 18.98 2.26 23.57
N ALA A 106 19.08 3.10 24.60
CA ALA A 106 18.73 4.53 24.54
C ALA A 106 19.43 5.31 23.42
N TRP A 107 20.66 4.95 23.06
CA TRP A 107 21.42 5.59 22.00
C TRP A 107 20.96 5.21 20.58
N LEU A 108 20.32 4.04 20.40
CA LEU A 108 19.89 3.54 19.09
C LEU A 108 18.44 3.94 18.75
N LYS A 109 17.59 4.19 19.75
CA LYS A 109 16.19 4.61 19.54
C LYS A 109 16.08 5.82 18.62
N ARG A 110 16.93 6.85 18.82
CA ARG A 110 16.85 8.11 18.08
C ARG A 110 17.31 7.98 16.62
N PRO A 111 18.48 7.41 16.29
CA PRO A 111 18.87 7.18 14.90
C PRO A 111 17.90 6.29 14.13
N LEU A 112 17.40 5.21 14.75
CA LEU A 112 16.49 4.29 14.08
C LEU A 112 15.12 4.92 13.84
N GLY A 113 14.60 5.69 14.79
CA GLY A 113 13.37 6.47 14.61
C GLY A 113 13.48 7.45 13.45
N ILE A 114 14.58 8.22 13.39
CA ILE A 114 14.85 9.14 12.27
C ILE A 114 14.93 8.37 10.94
N ALA A 115 15.61 7.23 10.90
CA ALA A 115 15.71 6.43 9.67
C ALA A 115 14.33 5.97 9.17
N ILE A 116 13.43 5.56 10.07
CA ILE A 116 12.06 5.16 9.72
C ILE A 116 11.24 6.36 9.22
N GLU A 117 11.32 7.51 9.91
CA GLU A 117 10.65 8.74 9.48
C GLU A 117 11.15 9.19 8.10
N LEU A 118 12.47 9.14 7.86
CA LEU A 118 13.06 9.46 6.57
C LEU A 118 12.63 8.48 5.49
N LEU A 119 12.56 7.18 5.79
CA LEU A 119 12.08 6.15 4.86
C LEU A 119 10.63 6.43 4.44
N ALA A 120 9.78 6.86 5.39
CA ALA A 120 8.40 7.23 5.13
C ALA A 120 8.24 8.53 4.33
N ALA A 121 9.24 9.42 4.37
CA ALA A 121 9.25 10.67 3.61
C ALA A 121 9.67 10.51 2.15
N ILE A 122 10.26 9.36 1.77
CA ILE A 122 10.66 9.11 0.38
C ILE A 122 9.41 9.00 -0.51
N PRO A 123 9.36 9.73 -1.65
CA PRO A 123 8.23 9.63 -2.57
C PRO A 123 8.02 8.21 -3.11
N SER A 124 6.76 7.79 -3.24
CA SER A 124 6.41 6.45 -3.75
C SER A 124 7.00 6.15 -5.13
N ILE A 125 7.13 7.16 -6.00
CA ILE A 125 7.72 7.02 -7.34
C ILE A 125 9.20 6.59 -7.29
N VAL A 126 9.95 7.03 -6.27
CA VAL A 126 11.36 6.67 -6.11
C VAL A 126 11.48 5.19 -5.79
N TYR A 127 10.67 4.67 -4.86
CA TYR A 127 10.61 3.24 -4.59
C TYR A 127 10.14 2.44 -5.80
N GLY A 128 9.18 2.96 -6.57
CA GLY A 128 8.72 2.31 -7.80
C GLY A 128 9.84 2.16 -8.84
N MET A 129 10.56 3.25 -9.12
CA MET A 129 11.68 3.22 -10.07
C MET A 129 12.86 2.39 -9.56
N TRP A 130 13.22 2.50 -8.27
CA TRP A 130 14.24 1.63 -7.67
C TRP A 130 13.83 0.15 -7.76
N GLY A 131 12.55 -0.13 -7.50
CA GLY A 131 11.94 -1.45 -7.65
C GLY A 131 12.11 -2.01 -9.06
N LEU A 132 11.85 -1.19 -10.08
CA LEU A 132 11.94 -1.61 -11.48
C LEU A 132 13.38 -1.73 -11.98
N PHE A 133 14.25 -0.76 -11.68
CA PHE A 133 15.59 -0.71 -12.26
C PHE A 133 16.66 -1.48 -11.48
N ILE A 134 16.44 -1.69 -10.17
CA ILE A 134 17.45 -2.30 -9.30
C ILE A 134 16.90 -3.60 -8.70
N PHE A 135 15.75 -3.55 -8.03
CA PHE A 135 15.23 -4.73 -7.36
C PHE A 135 14.79 -5.82 -8.35
N ALA A 136 14.04 -5.48 -9.40
CA ALA A 136 13.50 -6.48 -10.34
C ALA A 136 14.61 -7.27 -11.07
N PRO A 137 15.69 -6.65 -11.61
CA PRO A 137 16.78 -7.42 -12.20
C PRO A 137 17.53 -8.31 -11.19
N LEU A 138 17.76 -7.80 -9.98
CA LEU A 138 18.40 -8.58 -8.91
C LEU A 138 17.52 -9.76 -8.47
N PHE A 139 16.22 -9.52 -8.29
CA PHE A 139 15.26 -10.56 -7.92
C PHE A 139 15.14 -11.61 -9.02
N ALA A 140 15.09 -11.19 -10.29
CA ALA A 140 15.08 -12.11 -11.42
C ALA A 140 16.30 -13.04 -11.41
N THR A 141 17.50 -12.47 -11.29
CA THR A 141 18.77 -13.21 -11.36
C THR A 141 19.00 -14.09 -10.13
N TYR A 142 18.80 -13.56 -8.93
CA TYR A 142 19.20 -14.23 -7.69
C TYR A 142 18.09 -15.06 -7.04
N PHE A 143 16.82 -14.80 -7.38
CA PHE A 143 15.69 -15.50 -6.79
C PHE A 143 14.87 -16.24 -7.85
N GLN A 144 14.38 -15.55 -8.87
CA GLN A 144 13.46 -16.13 -9.84
C GLN A 144 14.10 -17.24 -10.68
N GLU A 145 15.30 -17.02 -11.24
CA GLU A 145 16.00 -18.03 -12.05
C GLU A 145 16.36 -19.30 -11.26
N PRO A 146 17.02 -19.22 -10.08
CA PRO A 146 17.33 -20.42 -9.30
C PRO A 146 16.07 -21.18 -8.87
N VAL A 147 15.05 -20.47 -8.40
CA VAL A 147 13.78 -21.07 -7.97
C VAL A 147 13.06 -21.68 -9.17
N GLY A 148 13.04 -21.01 -10.32
CA GLY A 148 12.47 -21.51 -11.56
C GLY A 148 13.17 -22.77 -12.06
N ASN A 149 14.50 -22.82 -12.03
CA ASN A 149 15.28 -23.99 -12.43
C ASN A 149 14.99 -25.22 -11.55
N VAL A 150 14.79 -25.00 -10.24
CA VAL A 150 14.44 -26.09 -9.31
C VAL A 150 12.97 -26.52 -9.47
N LEU A 151 12.04 -25.57 -9.53
CA LEU A 151 10.60 -25.85 -9.53
C LEU A 151 10.02 -26.26 -10.88
N SER A 152 10.68 -25.89 -12.00
CA SER A 152 10.29 -26.32 -13.35
C SER A 152 10.39 -27.83 -13.55
N THR A 153 11.20 -28.51 -12.74
CA THR A 153 11.37 -29.97 -12.78
C THR A 153 10.19 -30.72 -12.12
N ILE A 154 9.34 -30.02 -11.35
CA ILE A 154 8.21 -30.63 -10.63
C ILE A 154 6.93 -30.53 -11.47
N PRO A 155 6.28 -31.66 -11.82
CA PRO A 155 5.01 -31.64 -12.57
C PRO A 155 3.91 -30.90 -11.79
N PHE A 156 3.00 -30.21 -12.50
CA PHE A 156 2.02 -29.22 -11.99
C PHE A 156 2.59 -27.90 -11.45
N VAL A 157 3.68 -27.94 -10.69
CA VAL A 157 4.29 -26.72 -10.12
C VAL A 157 5.04 -25.94 -11.20
N GLY A 158 5.76 -26.63 -12.09
CA GLY A 158 6.46 -26.00 -13.21
C GLY A 158 5.54 -25.17 -14.12
N ALA A 159 4.26 -25.52 -14.25
CA ALA A 159 3.29 -24.76 -15.04
C ALA A 159 2.98 -23.37 -14.46
N LEU A 160 3.13 -23.18 -13.14
CA LEU A 160 2.94 -21.88 -12.48
C LEU A 160 4.15 -20.95 -12.64
N PHE A 161 5.32 -21.52 -12.93
CA PHE A 161 6.58 -20.80 -13.12
C PHE A 161 7.02 -20.73 -14.59
N ALA A 162 6.28 -21.36 -15.52
CA ALA A 162 6.53 -21.36 -16.96
C ALA A 162 6.02 -20.09 -17.68
N GLY A 163 5.77 -19.00 -16.95
CA GLY A 163 5.44 -17.70 -17.53
C GLY A 163 6.68 -17.02 -18.12
N PRO A 164 6.51 -16.01 -19.01
CA PRO A 164 7.64 -15.23 -19.49
C PRO A 164 8.39 -14.66 -18.29
N ALA A 165 9.69 -14.94 -18.19
CA ALA A 165 10.55 -14.17 -17.29
C ALA A 165 10.40 -12.72 -17.72
N PHE A 166 9.99 -11.82 -16.82
CA PHE A 166 9.79 -10.41 -17.13
C PHE A 166 10.91 -9.89 -18.05
N GLY A 167 10.53 -9.62 -19.31
CA GLY A 167 11.41 -9.41 -20.47
C GLY A 167 10.64 -9.60 -21.77
#